data_AF-H8YKS1-F1
#
_entry.id   AF-H8YKS1-F1
#
_cell.length_a   1.000
_cell.length_b   1.000
_cell.length_c   1.000
_cell.angle_alpha   90.00
_cell.angle_beta   90.00
_cell.angle_gamma   90.00
#
_symmetry.space_group_name_H-M   'P 1'
#
loop_
_entity.id
_entity.type
_entity.pdbx_description
1 polymer ?
#
loop_
_entity_poly.entity_id
_entity_poly.type
_entity_poly.pdbx_seq_one_letter_code
_entity_poly.pdbx_strand_id
1 'polypeptide(L)'
;LATQRPSVDIITGLIKANIPTRIAFTVSSKIDSRTILDQGGAESLLGMGDMLYLPPNSSIPIRVHGAFVRDQEVHDVVKDWKA
;
A
#
# COMPACT_ATOMS: atom_id res chain seq x y z
N LEU A 1 -6.48 4.57 4.56
CA LEU A 1 -6.84 3.26 5.16
C LEU A 1 -5.70 2.29 4.91
N ALA A 2 -5.34 1.43 5.87
CA ALA A 2 -4.29 0.42 5.72
C ALA A 2 -4.78 -0.92 6.29
N THR A 3 -4.39 -2.03 5.67
CA THR A 3 -4.75 -3.40 6.11
C THR A 3 -3.67 -4.40 5.69
N GLN A 4 -3.48 -5.44 6.50
CA GLN A 4 -2.68 -6.63 6.15
C GLN A 4 -3.56 -7.80 5.68
N ARG A 5 -4.87 -7.61 5.62
CA ARG A 5 -5.85 -8.60 5.14
C ARG A 5 -6.56 -8.05 3.90
N PRO A 6 -5.94 -8.16 2.72
CA PRO A 6 -6.50 -7.65 1.46
C PRO A 6 -7.55 -8.60 0.88
N SER A 7 -8.68 -8.73 1.57
CA SER A 7 -9.82 -9.55 1.14
C SER A 7 -11.00 -8.68 0.69
N VAL A 8 -11.92 -9.25 -0.10
CA VAL A 8 -13.04 -8.51 -0.72
C VAL A 8 -14.03 -7.97 0.33
N ASP A 9 -14.14 -8.64 1.47
CA ASP A 9 -14.93 -8.21 2.63
C ASP A 9 -14.29 -7.02 3.38
N ILE A 10 -12.98 -6.84 3.29
CA ILE A 10 -12.26 -5.70 3.90
C ILE A 10 -12.13 -4.55 2.90
N ILE A 11 -11.68 -4.84 1.68
CA ILE A 11 -11.52 -3.86 0.58
C ILE A 11 -12.74 -3.99 -0.33
N THR A 12 -13.89 -3.60 0.20
CA THR A 12 -15.18 -3.73 -0.48
C THR A 12 -15.29 -2.85 -1.72
N GLY A 13 -16.26 -3.15 -2.58
CA GLY A 13 -16.56 -2.32 -3.75
C GLY A 13 -16.87 -0.86 -3.40
N LEU A 14 -17.56 -0.60 -2.28
CA LEU A 14 -17.85 0.76 -1.81
C LEU A 14 -16.59 1.54 -1.43
N ILE A 15 -15.62 0.87 -0.79
CA ILE A 15 -14.32 1.48 -0.48
C ILE A 15 -13.58 1.79 -1.79
N LYS A 16 -13.47 0.82 -2.70
CA LYS A 16 -12.76 0.98 -3.97
C LYS A 16 -13.36 2.06 -4.87
N ALA A 17 -14.68 2.22 -4.85
CA ALA A 17 -15.39 3.22 -5.65
C ALA A 17 -15.10 4.66 -5.21
N ASN A 18 -14.73 4.88 -3.93
CA ASN A 18 -14.52 6.22 -3.37
C ASN A 18 -13.05 6.53 -3.06
N ILE A 19 -12.16 5.54 -3.16
CA ILE A 19 -10.72 5.70 -2.91
C ILE A 19 -9.95 5.25 -4.17
N PRO A 20 -9.69 6.17 -5.11
CA PRO A 20 -9.08 5.85 -6.40
C PRO A 20 -7.56 5.62 -6.31
N THR A 21 -6.90 6.28 -5.36
CA THR A 21 -5.45 6.14 -5.14
C THR A 21 -5.16 4.95 -4.25
N ARG A 22 -4.23 4.09 -4.69
CA ARG A 22 -3.94 2.84 -3.98
C ARG A 22 -2.44 2.57 -3.92
N ILE A 23 -2.04 1.91 -2.84
CA ILE A 23 -0.68 1.41 -2.65
C ILE A 23 -0.80 -0.05 -2.23
N ALA A 24 -0.04 -0.92 -2.89
CA ALA A 24 0.15 -2.30 -2.46
C ALA A 24 1.63 -2.54 -2.20
N PHE A 25 1.96 -2.94 -0.96
CA PHE A 25 3.22 -3.62 -0.67
C PHE A 25 3.13 -5.09 -1.10
N THR A 26 4.20 -5.85 -0.92
CA THR A 26 4.22 -7.28 -1.23
C THR A 26 3.06 -8.03 -0.57
N VAL A 27 2.35 -8.81 -1.37
CA VAL A 27 1.23 -9.65 -0.94
C VAL A 27 1.47 -11.12 -1.30
N SER A 28 0.73 -12.01 -0.65
CA SER A 28 0.93 -13.46 -0.79
C SER A 28 0.45 -14.02 -2.14
N SER A 29 -0.48 -13.34 -2.82
CA SER A 29 -1.09 -13.88 -4.03
C SER A 29 -1.52 -12.83 -5.05
N LYS A 30 -1.66 -13.25 -6.30
CA LYS A 30 -2.23 -12.45 -7.39
C LYS A 30 -3.69 -12.06 -7.13
N ILE A 31 -4.42 -12.84 -6.32
CA ILE A 31 -5.79 -12.51 -5.92
C ILE A 31 -5.78 -11.31 -4.98
N ASP A 32 -4.91 -11.31 -3.98
CA ASP A 32 -4.72 -10.20 -3.04
C ASP A 32 -4.29 -8.92 -3.78
N SER A 33 -3.38 -9.04 -4.75
CA SER A 33 -2.99 -7.92 -5.60
C SER A 33 -4.19 -7.31 -6.33
N ARG A 34 -5.06 -8.15 -6.91
CA ARG A 34 -6.28 -7.69 -7.59
C ARG A 34 -7.30 -7.09 -6.63
N THR A 35 -7.41 -7.61 -5.41
CA THR A 35 -8.28 -7.03 -4.41
C THR A 35 -7.89 -5.59 -4.08
N ILE A 36 -6.59 -5.28 -4.05
CA ILE A 36 -6.08 -3.93 -3.78
C ILE A 36 -6.08 -3.06 -5.04
N LEU A 37 -5.45 -3.51 -6.13
CA LEU A 37 -5.13 -2.68 -7.30
C LEU A 37 -6.05 -2.88 -8.50
N ASP A 38 -7.01 -3.81 -8.43
CA ASP A 38 -7.78 -4.32 -9.57
C ASP A 38 -6.92 -5.01 -10.66
N GLN A 39 -5.63 -5.23 -10.39
CA GLN A 39 -4.68 -5.93 -11.25
C GLN A 39 -3.63 -6.71 -10.47
N GLY A 40 -2.91 -7.60 -11.15
CA GLY A 40 -1.76 -8.32 -10.57
C GLY A 40 -0.49 -7.47 -10.54
N GLY A 41 0.53 -7.98 -9.85
CA GLY A 41 1.88 -7.43 -9.80
C GLY A 41 2.45 -7.27 -8.39
N ALA A 42 1.60 -7.06 -7.38
CA ALA A 42 2.06 -6.87 -6.00
C ALA A 42 2.60 -8.16 -5.37
N GLU A 43 2.18 -9.33 -5.88
CA GLU A 43 2.69 -10.64 -5.46
C GLU A 43 4.16 -10.89 -5.84
N SER A 44 4.69 -10.08 -6.77
CA SER A 44 6.06 -10.20 -7.28
C SER A 44 7.01 -9.16 -6.70
N LEU A 45 6.57 -8.38 -5.72
CA LEU A 45 7.38 -7.37 -5.04
C LEU A 45 8.38 -8.05 -4.07
N LEU A 46 9.45 -7.33 -3.71
CA LEU A 46 10.60 -7.88 -2.98
C LEU A 46 10.48 -7.83 -1.45
N GLY A 47 9.37 -7.34 -0.91
CA GLY A 47 9.20 -7.04 0.51
C GLY A 47 9.91 -5.75 0.92
N MET A 48 10.10 -5.55 2.22
CA MET A 48 10.97 -4.51 2.80
C MET A 48 10.77 -3.09 2.24
N GLY A 49 9.51 -2.70 2.00
CA GLY A 49 9.16 -1.37 1.50
C GLY A 49 8.98 -1.26 -0.01
N ASP A 50 9.25 -2.31 -0.80
CA ASP A 50 8.93 -2.34 -2.23
C ASP A 50 7.40 -2.33 -2.44
N MET A 51 6.91 -1.43 -3.29
CA MET A 51 5.49 -1.18 -3.47
C MET A 51 5.10 -0.82 -4.90
N LEU A 52 3.82 -1.03 -5.21
CA LEU A 52 3.13 -0.48 -6.38
C LEU A 52 2.23 0.66 -5.95
N TYR A 53 2.44 1.85 -6.52
CA TYR A 53 1.60 3.03 -6.34
C TYR A 53 0.71 3.24 -7.57
N LEU A 54 -0.61 3.25 -7.36
CA LEU A 54 -1.60 3.55 -8.39
C LEU A 54 -2.18 4.95 -8.13
N PRO A 55 -1.77 5.98 -8.88
CA PRO A 55 -2.34 7.32 -8.77
C PRO A 55 -3.79 7.36 -9.26
N PRO A 56 -4.58 8.37 -8.87
CA PRO A 56 -5.91 8.55 -9.44
C PRO A 56 -5.79 8.82 -10.95
N ASN A 57 -6.80 8.41 -11.72
CA ASN A 57 -6.85 8.59 -13.18
C ASN A 57 -5.74 7.87 -13.98
N SER A 58 -4.99 6.96 -13.37
CA SER A 58 -4.11 6.03 -14.06
C SER A 58 -4.63 4.61 -13.93
N SER A 59 -4.44 3.79 -14.97
CA SER A 59 -4.65 2.35 -14.93
C SER A 59 -3.36 1.56 -14.73
N ILE A 60 -2.20 2.24 -14.75
CA ILE A 60 -0.88 1.59 -14.65
C ILE A 60 -0.22 2.04 -13.33
N PRO A 61 0.10 1.11 -12.41
CA PRO A 61 0.82 1.42 -11.20
C PRO A 61 2.31 1.64 -11.48
N ILE A 62 2.91 2.48 -10.66
CA ILE A 62 4.33 2.81 -10.67
C ILE A 62 5.00 2.01 -9.56
N ARG A 63 6.09 1.30 -9.86
CA ARG A 63 6.90 0.65 -8.82
C ARG A 63 7.73 1.69 -8.08
N VAL A 64 7.68 1.64 -6.76
CA VAL A 64 8.38 2.58 -5.88
C VAL A 64 9.06 1.80 -4.77
N HIS A 65 10.28 2.20 -4.41
CA HIS A 65 10.98 1.69 -3.23
C HIS A 65 10.69 2.63 -2.06
N GLY A 66 9.93 2.14 -1.08
CA GLY A 66 9.55 2.91 0.10
C GLY A 66 10.77 3.32 0.92
N ALA A 67 10.75 4.56 1.42
CA ALA A 67 11.75 5.03 2.34
C ALA A 67 11.67 4.24 3.65
N PHE A 68 12.82 3.78 4.14
CA PHE A 68 12.92 3.16 5.44
C PHE A 68 12.99 4.23 6.53
N VAL A 69 12.24 4.02 7.61
CA VAL A 69 12.31 4.82 8.83
C VAL A 69 12.33 3.87 10.01
N ARG A 70 13.29 4.07 10.92
CA ARG A 70 13.38 3.31 12.17
C ARG A 70 12.38 3.85 13.17
N ASP A 71 11.92 2.98 14.06
CA ASP A 71 11.06 3.40 15.16
C ASP A 71 11.71 4.52 15.99
N GLN A 72 13.03 4.47 16.21
CA GLN A 72 13.74 5.53 16.95
C GLN A 72 13.61 6.91 16.27
N GLU A 73 13.70 6.98 14.94
CA GLU A 73 13.57 8.23 14.19
C GLU A 73 12.16 8.82 14.34
N VAL A 74 11.13 7.97 14.41
CA VAL A 74 9.76 8.39 14.72
C VAL A 74 9.67 8.95 16.14
N HIS A 75 10.27 8.29 17.13
CA HIS A 75 10.26 8.76 18.52
C HIS A 75 10.97 10.10 18.69
N ASP A 76 12.09 10.31 17.98
CA ASP A 76 12.85 11.55 18.02
C ASP A 76 12.04 12.73 17.44
N VAL A 77 11.39 12.52 16.29
CA VAL A 77 10.50 13.54 15.68
C VAL A 77 9.30 13.84 16.58
N VAL A 78 8.68 12.82 17.19
CA VAL A 78 7.56 13.03 18.12
C VAL A 78 8.00 13.82 19.36
N LYS A 79 9.21 13.60 19.87
CA LYS A 79 9.75 14.35 21.02
C LYS A 79 9.99 15.81 20.65
N ASP A 80 10.57 16.07 19.48
CA ASP A 80 10.81 17.43 18.96
C ASP A 80 9.50 18.22 18.83
N TRP A 81 8.46 17.64 18.23
CA TRP A 81 7.14 18.27 18.09
C TRP A 81 6.37 18.50 19.41
N LYS A 82 6.76 17.84 20.51
CA LYS A 82 6.12 17.99 21.83
C LYS A 82 6.76 19.04 22.72
N ALA A 83 7.98 19.49 22.38
CA ALA A 83 8.72 20.51 23.13
C ALA A 83 8.18 21.91 22.83
#